data_AF-A0A6S7KCR8-F1
#
_entry.id   AF-A0A6S7KCR8-F1
#
_cell.length_a   1.000
_cell.length_b   1.000
_cell.length_c   1.000
_cell.angle_alpha   90.00
_cell.angle_beta   90.00
_cell.angle_gamma   90.00
#
_symmetry.space_group_name_H-M   'P 1'
#
loop_
_entity.id
_entity.type
_entity.pdbx_description
1 polymer ?
#
loop_
_entity_poly.entity_id
_entity_poly.type
_entity_poly.pdbx_seq_one_letter_code
_entity_poly.pdbx_strand_id
1 'polypeptide(L)'
;MFSEATKILKAEYLVKAIRQHRMDQAIIFCRTKLDCDNIENYLLTLGGGNRAMVNEFSCVCLHSDRSVHERRENLTKFKEGEVRFLICTDVAARGIDVQSIPF
;
A
#
# COMPACT_ATOMS: atom_id res chain seq x y z
N MET A 1 -10.17 -17.11 17.26
CA MET A 1 -8.79 -17.18 16.74
C MET A 1 -8.17 -15.78 16.82
N PHE A 2 -7.39 -15.47 17.87
CA PHE A 2 -6.93 -14.09 18.16
C PHE A 2 -6.05 -13.47 17.05
N SER A 3 -5.40 -14.29 16.23
CA SER A 3 -4.53 -13.85 15.12
C SER A 3 -5.29 -13.05 14.06
N GLU A 4 -6.49 -13.48 13.69
CA GLU A 4 -7.26 -12.85 12.61
C GLU A 4 -7.86 -11.51 13.03
N ALA A 5 -8.44 -11.44 14.24
CA ALA A 5 -8.88 -10.18 14.83
C ALA A 5 -7.73 -9.16 14.94
N THR A 6 -6.53 -9.62 15.33
CA THR A 6 -5.34 -8.76 15.39
C THR A 6 -4.95 -8.22 14.01
N LYS A 7 -5.10 -9.01 12.94
CA LYS A 7 -4.82 -8.56 11.57
C LYS A 7 -5.80 -7.48 11.11
N ILE A 8 -7.09 -7.62 11.42
CA ILE A 8 -8.11 -6.61 11.09
C ILE A 8 -7.78 -5.28 11.76
N LEU A 9 -7.42 -5.30 13.05
CA LEU A 9 -7.07 -4.10 13.80
C LEU A 9 -5.89 -3.34 13.18
N LYS A 10 -4.91 -4.02 12.56
CA LYS A 10 -3.78 -3.34 11.90
C LYS A 10 -4.25 -2.43 10.77
N ALA A 11 -5.22 -2.85 9.99
CA ALA A 11 -5.75 -2.05 8.88
C ALA A 11 -6.51 -0.82 9.39
N GLU A 12 -7.28 -0.96 10.47
CA GLU A 12 -7.92 0.18 11.16
C GLU A 12 -6.89 1.17 11.73
N TYR A 13 -5.83 0.67 12.36
CA TYR A 13 -4.76 1.52 12.89
C TYR A 13 -4.00 2.25 11.79
N LEU A 14 -3.76 1.59 10.65
CA LEU A 14 -3.17 2.22 9.47
C LEU A 14 -4.01 3.42 9.02
N VAL A 15 -5.33 3.27 8.88
CA VAL A 15 -6.23 4.38 8.51
C VAL A 15 -6.18 5.52 9.52
N LYS A 16 -6.17 5.20 10.82
CA LYS A 16 -6.03 6.20 11.88
C LYS A 16 -4.70 6.96 11.75
N ALA A 17 -3.59 6.26 11.51
CA ALA A 17 -2.28 6.86 11.33
C ALA A 17 -2.23 7.79 10.09
N ILE A 18 -2.74 7.32 8.94
CA ILE A 18 -2.83 8.11 7.71
C ILE A 18 -3.56 9.43 7.96
N ARG A 19 -4.73 9.38 8.61
CA ARG A 19 -5.55 10.56 8.91
C ARG A 19 -4.90 11.48 9.94
N GLN A 20 -4.41 10.93 11.03
CA GLN A 20 -3.84 11.69 12.14
C GLN A 20 -2.59 12.46 11.69
N HIS A 21 -1.75 11.85 10.86
CA HIS A 21 -0.53 12.46 10.35
C HIS A 21 -0.70 13.15 9.00
N ARG A 22 -1.91 13.14 8.42
CA ARG A 22 -2.21 13.71 7.09
C ARG A 22 -1.21 13.23 6.04
N MET A 23 -0.92 11.93 6.03
CA MET A 23 0.09 11.35 5.14
C MET A 23 -0.33 11.51 3.69
N ASP A 24 0.49 12.20 2.90
CA ASP A 24 0.24 12.40 1.47
C ASP A 24 0.73 11.26 0.60
N GLN A 25 1.86 10.65 0.98
CA GLN A 25 2.42 9.51 0.29
C GLN A 25 3.19 8.65 1.28
N ALA A 26 3.08 7.31 1.21
CA ALA A 26 3.88 6.42 2.05
C ALA A 26 4.09 5.02 1.45
N ILE A 27 5.15 4.35 1.87
CA ILE A 27 5.36 2.91 1.64
C ILE A 27 4.94 2.14 2.89
N ILE A 28 4.09 1.14 2.70
CA ILE A 28 3.58 0.26 3.75
C ILE A 28 4.23 -1.11 3.61
N PHE A 29 5.11 -1.45 4.56
CA PHE A 29 5.80 -2.73 4.57
C PHE A 29 4.97 -3.80 5.28
N CYS A 30 4.79 -4.92 4.60
CA CYS A 30 4.10 -6.11 5.07
C CYS A 30 5.03 -7.32 5.04
N ARG A 31 4.87 -8.23 5.99
CA ARG A 31 5.70 -9.45 6.06
C ARG A 31 5.40 -10.42 4.93
N THR A 32 4.13 -10.54 4.56
CA THR A 32 3.67 -11.54 3.58
C THR A 32 2.87 -10.88 2.46
N LYS A 33 2.89 -11.50 1.27
CA LYS A 33 2.06 -11.10 0.13
C LYS A 33 0.57 -11.04 0.47
N LEU A 34 0.10 -12.01 1.27
CA LEU A 34 -1.28 -12.08 1.71
C LEU A 34 -1.64 -10.88 2.59
N ASP A 35 -0.72 -10.44 3.47
CA ASP A 35 -0.97 -9.24 4.27
C ASP A 35 -0.98 -7.98 3.38
N CYS A 36 -0.17 -7.90 2.32
CA CYS A 36 -0.26 -6.82 1.34
C CYS A 36 -1.65 -6.76 0.70
N ASP A 37 -2.11 -7.89 0.16
CA ASP A 37 -3.41 -7.98 -0.51
C ASP A 37 -4.56 -7.70 0.47
N ASN A 38 -4.47 -8.13 1.73
CA ASN A 38 -5.46 -7.82 2.76
C ASN A 38 -5.56 -6.31 3.05
N ILE A 39 -4.42 -5.61 3.12
CA ILE A 39 -4.40 -4.15 3.31
C ILE A 39 -4.98 -3.45 2.08
N GLU A 40 -4.58 -3.83 0.88
CA GLU A 40 -5.12 -3.27 -0.37
C GLU A 40 -6.64 -3.46 -0.46
N ASN A 41 -7.14 -4.66 -0.18
CA ASN A 41 -8.58 -4.96 -0.15
C ASN A 41 -9.31 -4.13 0.92
N TYR A 42 -8.73 -3.98 2.11
CA TYR A 42 -9.33 -3.16 3.15
C TYR A 42 -9.42 -1.68 2.71
N LEU A 43 -8.34 -1.10 2.18
CA LEU A 43 -8.35 0.27 1.69
C LEU A 43 -9.32 0.47 0.52
N LEU A 44 -9.44 -0.51 -0.38
CA LEU A 44 -10.45 -0.55 -1.44
C LEU A 44 -11.88 -0.43 -0.88
N THR A 45 -12.22 -1.10 0.24
CA THR A 45 -13.55 -0.95 0.86
C THR A 45 -13.84 0.45 1.38
N LEU A 46 -12.81 1.25 1.65
CA LEU A 46 -12.90 2.64 2.08
C LEU A 46 -12.89 3.63 0.91
N GLY A 47 -12.99 3.13 -0.33
CA GLY A 47 -12.93 3.91 -1.56
C GLY A 47 -11.53 4.05 -2.15
N GLY A 48 -10.52 3.35 -1.61
CA GLY A 48 -9.13 3.34 -2.07
C GLY A 48 -8.86 2.57 -3.37
N GLY A 49 -7.59 2.19 -3.57
CA GLY A 49 -7.14 1.37 -4.70
C GLY A 49 -6.72 2.13 -5.96
N ASN A 50 -6.57 1.41 -7.09
CA ASN A 50 -6.00 1.93 -8.35
C ASN A 50 -7.03 2.26 -9.45
N ARG A 51 -8.33 2.13 -9.15
CA ARG A 51 -9.42 2.20 -10.15
C ARG A 51 -10.24 3.49 -10.13
N ALA A 52 -9.95 4.40 -9.22
CA ALA A 52 -10.65 5.67 -9.07
C ALA A 52 -9.65 6.83 -9.09
N MET A 53 -10.15 8.05 -9.30
CA MET A 53 -9.41 9.30 -9.11
C MET A 53 -8.61 9.24 -7.79
N VAL A 54 -7.41 9.84 -7.76
CA VAL A 54 -6.54 9.86 -6.57
C VAL A 54 -7.37 10.29 -5.36
N ASN A 55 -7.57 9.34 -4.44
CA ASN A 55 -8.40 9.55 -3.26
C ASN A 55 -7.55 9.35 -2.00
N GLU A 56 -8.18 9.56 -0.84
CA GLU A 56 -7.51 9.51 0.46
C GLU A 56 -6.69 8.23 0.67
N PHE A 57 -7.12 7.10 0.10
CA PHE A 57 -6.54 5.77 0.29
C PHE A 57 -6.10 5.09 -1.02
N SER A 58 -5.82 5.85 -2.09
CA SER A 58 -5.38 5.26 -3.35
C SER A 58 -4.06 4.49 -3.15
N CYS A 59 -4.05 3.23 -3.57
CA CYS A 59 -2.95 2.32 -3.26
C CYS A 59 -2.75 1.24 -4.32
N VAL A 60 -1.54 0.66 -4.33
CA VAL A 60 -1.17 -0.50 -5.15
C VAL A 60 -0.23 -1.44 -4.39
N CYS A 61 -0.27 -2.73 -4.75
CA CYS A 61 0.63 -3.75 -4.20
C CYS A 61 1.87 -4.03 -5.06
N LEU A 62 2.99 -4.33 -4.39
CA LEU A 62 4.24 -4.77 -5.01
C LEU A 62 4.81 -5.96 -4.21
N HIS A 63 4.61 -7.17 -4.72
CA HIS A 63 5.12 -8.43 -4.17
C HIS A 63 5.33 -9.48 -5.28
N SER A 64 5.86 -10.65 -4.92
CA SER A 64 6.30 -11.71 -5.85
C SER A 64 5.21 -12.32 -6.72
N ASP A 65 3.95 -12.24 -6.29
CA ASP A 65 2.81 -12.81 -7.01
C ASP A 65 2.26 -11.85 -8.08
N ARG A 66 2.66 -10.58 -8.06
CA ARG A 66 2.36 -9.63 -9.13
C ARG A 66 3.31 -9.85 -10.29
N SER A 67 2.80 -9.71 -11.51
CA SER A 67 3.63 -9.88 -12.71
C SER A 67 4.74 -8.82 -12.76
N VAL A 68 5.85 -9.08 -13.48
CA VAL A 68 6.94 -8.09 -13.62
C VAL A 68 6.41 -6.79 -14.24
N HIS A 69 5.48 -6.89 -15.18
CA HIS A 69 4.81 -5.74 -15.80
C HIS A 69 4.02 -4.94 -14.77
N GLU A 70 3.14 -5.61 -14.01
CA GLU A 70 2.32 -4.99 -12.97
C GLU A 70 3.16 -4.36 -11.86
N ARG A 71 4.26 -5.00 -11.45
CA ARG A 71 5.19 -4.43 -10.47
C ARG A 71 5.80 -3.11 -10.94
N ARG A 72 6.18 -3.04 -12.23
CA ARG A 72 6.73 -1.81 -12.82
C ARG A 72 5.66 -0.74 -12.93
N GLU A 73 4.47 -1.09 -13.43
CA GLU A 73 3.34 -0.19 -13.54
C GLU A 73 2.93 0.38 -12.18
N ASN A 74 2.76 -0.46 -11.16
CA ASN A 74 2.40 -0.04 -9.81
C ASN A 74 3.47 0.87 -9.20
N LEU A 75 4.75 0.59 -9.43
CA LEU A 75 5.82 1.46 -8.98
C LEU A 75 5.79 2.82 -9.69
N THR A 76 5.53 2.85 -11.00
CA THR A 76 5.37 4.08 -11.77
C THR A 76 4.20 4.91 -11.25
N LYS A 77 3.01 4.31 -11.10
CA LYS A 77 1.81 4.97 -10.54
C LYS A 77 2.08 5.62 -9.18
N PHE A 78 2.81 4.91 -8.33
CA PHE A 78 3.21 5.45 -7.03
C PHE A 78 4.17 6.64 -7.20
N LYS A 79 5.24 6.50 -7.99
CA LYS A 79 6.22 7.57 -8.22
C LYS A 79 5.63 8.82 -8.87
N GLU A 80 4.63 8.66 -9.73
CA GLU A 80 3.95 9.76 -10.42
C GLU A 80 2.82 10.39 -9.59
N GLY A 81 2.53 9.84 -8.40
CA GLY A 81 1.48 10.36 -7.51
C GLY A 81 0.05 9.99 -7.92
N GLU A 82 -0.12 9.08 -8.88
CA GLU A 82 -1.42 8.52 -9.24
C GLU A 82 -2.02 7.70 -8.09
N VAL A 83 -1.16 7.17 -7.21
CA VAL A 83 -1.57 6.54 -5.95
C VAL A 83 -0.72 7.04 -4.79
N ARG A 84 -1.35 7.21 -3.64
CA ARG A 84 -0.70 7.72 -2.41
C ARG A 84 0.10 6.64 -1.69
N PHE A 85 -0.30 5.38 -1.78
CA PHE A 85 0.32 4.32 -0.97
C PHE A 85 0.84 3.14 -1.81
N LEU A 86 2.07 2.74 -1.54
CA LEU A 86 2.67 1.53 -2.08
C LEU A 86 2.78 0.48 -0.98
N ILE A 87 2.09 -0.64 -1.13
CA ILE A 87 2.11 -1.73 -0.15
C ILE A 87 3.04 -2.83 -0.67
N CYS A 88 4.06 -3.19 0.10
CA CYS A 88 5.09 -4.11 -0.40
C CYS A 88 5.65 -5.04 0.68
N THR A 89 6.30 -6.11 0.23
CA THR A 89 7.15 -6.93 1.11
C THR A 89 8.60 -6.44 1.07
N ASP A 90 9.37 -6.71 2.13
CA ASP A 90 10.78 -6.31 2.23
C ASP A 90 11.61 -6.76 1.02
N VAL A 91 11.36 -7.99 0.53
CA VAL A 91 12.05 -8.55 -0.64
C VAL A 91 11.71 -7.76 -1.90
N ALA A 92 10.44 -7.38 -2.05
CA ALA A 92 9.95 -6.73 -3.24
C ALA A 92 10.35 -5.24 -3.31
N ALA A 93 10.60 -4.64 -2.15
CA ALA A 93 11.06 -3.26 -2.01
C ALA A 93 12.56 -3.06 -2.25
N ARG A 94 13.37 -4.12 -2.20
CA ARG A 94 14.81 -4.01 -2.51
C ARG A 94 14.99 -3.54 -3.95
N GLY A 95 15.61 -2.38 -4.12
CA GLY A 95 15.81 -1.74 -5.44
C GLY A 95 14.73 -0.70 -5.79
N ILE A 96 13.76 -0.45 -4.92
CA ILE A 96 12.97 0.78 -4.99
C ILE A 96 13.89 1.92 -4.55
N ASP A 97 14.15 2.85 -5.46
CA ASP A 97 14.79 4.11 -5.13
C ASP A 97 13.82 4.99 -4.34
N VAL A 98 14.01 5.02 -3.02
CA VAL A 98 13.12 5.66 -2.03
C VAL A 98 13.46 7.14 -1.80
N GLN A 99 14.50 7.66 -2.45
CA GLN A 99 15.01 9.01 -2.20
C GLN A 99 14.04 10.13 -2.61
N SER A 100 13.03 9.83 -3.43
CA SER A 100 12.08 10.81 -3.98
C SER A 100 10.76 10.92 -3.21
N ILE A 101 10.58 10.24 -2.08
CA ILE A 101 9.31 10.27 -1.34
C ILE A 101 9.36 11.46 -0.35
N PRO A 102 8.42 12.42 -0.45
CA PRO A 102 8.37 13.55 0.48
C PRO A 102 8.07 13.07 1.91
N PHE A 103 8.66 13.77 2.89
CA PHE A 103 8.49 13.51 4.33
C PHE A 103 7.09 13.90 4.82
#